data_AF-A0A2Z6NK95-F1
#
_entry.id   AF-A0A2Z6NK95-F1
#
_cell.length_a   1.000
_cell.length_b   1.000
_cell.length_c   1.000
_cell.angle_alpha   90.00
_cell.angle_beta   90.00
_cell.angle_gamma   90.00
#
_symmetry.space_group_name_H-M   'P 1'
#
loop_
_entity.id
_entity.type
_entity.pdbx_description
1 polymer ?
#
loop_
_entity_poly.entity_id
_entity_poly.type
_entity_poly.pdbx_seq_one_letter_code
_entity_poly.pdbx_strand_id
1 'polypeptide(L)'
;MPMFTRYDSEGKDTAMAALSSGSIPSNSGNRSVYSDRVTLSHITSNPSLGAEKQPAFFSVRGYISFIKADQAMWYRACKTCNKKVTESTGAGYWCESCQKNDEECNLRYIMVVKVIDASGEAFISTFNEEAEKIIGCSADELDSLRSQVTYCIPVS
;
A
#
# COMPACT_ATOMS: atom_id res chain seq x y z
N MET A 1 -1.55 20.31 16.67
CA MET A 1 -1.84 21.46 15.76
C MET A 1 -2.86 20.98 14.74
N PRO A 2 -3.91 21.75 14.42
CA PRO A 2 -4.98 21.27 13.54
C PRO A 2 -4.49 21.18 12.09
N MET A 3 -4.58 19.98 11.51
CA MET A 3 -4.06 19.58 10.19
C MET A 3 -4.50 20.46 9.01
N PHE A 4 -5.61 21.19 9.14
CA PHE A 4 -6.06 22.18 8.14
C PHE A 4 -4.98 23.21 7.80
N THR A 5 -4.16 23.61 8.79
CA THR A 5 -3.10 24.60 8.58
C THR A 5 -1.97 24.12 7.67
N ARG A 6 -1.69 22.81 7.58
CA ARG A 6 -0.62 22.28 6.71
C ARG A 6 -1.04 22.18 5.25
N TYR A 7 -2.31 21.85 5.00
CA TYR A 7 -2.85 21.82 3.64
C TYR A 7 -2.84 23.23 3.02
N ASP A 8 -3.30 24.24 3.75
CA ASP A 8 -3.39 25.62 3.24
C ASP A 8 -2.02 26.30 3.06
N SER A 9 -0.99 25.83 3.76
CA SER A 9 0.37 26.39 3.69
C SER A 9 1.30 25.67 2.71
N GLU A 10 1.26 24.33 2.65
CA GLU A 10 2.22 23.53 1.87
C GLU A 10 1.53 22.60 0.86
N GLY A 11 0.32 22.12 1.15
CA GLY A 11 -0.32 21.03 0.40
C GLY A 11 -1.14 21.46 -0.82
N LYS A 12 -1.63 22.70 -0.85
CA LYS A 12 -2.62 23.18 -1.83
C LYS A 12 -2.14 23.08 -3.29
N ASP A 13 -0.87 23.39 -3.53
CA ASP A 13 -0.27 23.42 -4.88
C ASP A 13 0.57 22.16 -5.18
N THR A 14 0.61 21.18 -4.27
CA THR A 14 1.38 19.96 -4.46
C THR A 14 0.73 19.08 -5.54
N ALA A 15 1.53 18.65 -6.52
CA ALA A 15 1.08 17.76 -7.58
C ALA A 15 0.64 16.41 -6.99
N MET A 16 -0.55 15.94 -7.38
CA MET A 16 -1.08 14.66 -6.93
C MET A 16 -0.60 13.56 -7.87
N ALA A 17 -0.02 12.49 -7.33
CA ALA A 17 0.32 11.29 -8.09
C ALA A 17 -0.80 10.25 -8.00
N ALA A 18 -1.17 9.65 -9.12
CA ALA A 18 -2.06 8.49 -9.12
C ALA A 18 -1.30 7.27 -8.59
N LEU A 19 -1.83 6.65 -7.54
CA LEU A 19 -1.21 5.46 -6.94
C LEU A 19 -1.49 4.20 -7.78
N SER A 20 -2.71 4.05 -8.30
CA SER A 20 -3.07 2.97 -9.23
C SER A 20 -3.16 3.47 -10.69
N SER A 21 -2.67 2.65 -11.62
CA SER A 21 -2.70 2.92 -13.07
C SER A 21 -3.83 2.17 -13.79
N GLY A 22 -4.77 1.59 -13.03
CA GLY A 22 -5.79 0.69 -13.57
C GLY A 22 -6.90 1.43 -14.29
N SER A 23 -7.01 1.27 -15.61
CA SER A 23 -8.26 1.50 -16.32
C SER A 23 -9.32 0.54 -15.77
N ILE A 24 -10.39 1.07 -15.19
CA ILE A 24 -11.53 0.27 -14.74
C ILE A 24 -12.15 -0.39 -16.00
N PRO A 25 -12.23 -1.73 -16.09
CA PRO A 25 -12.92 -2.36 -17.20
C PRO A 25 -14.42 -2.09 -17.06
N SER A 26 -14.99 -1.25 -17.91
CA SER A 26 -16.45 -1.05 -18.00
C SER A 26 -16.92 -1.23 -19.43
N ASN A 27 -17.99 -2.01 -19.61
CA ASN A 27 -18.62 -2.34 -20.89
C ASN A 27 -19.43 -1.17 -21.50
N SER A 28 -19.21 0.06 -21.06
CA SER A 28 -19.98 1.25 -21.46
C SER A 28 -19.19 2.54 -21.27
N GLY A 29 -18.53 2.99 -22.33
CA GLY A 29 -18.04 4.36 -22.51
C GLY A 29 -16.76 4.77 -21.74
N ASN A 30 -16.02 5.71 -22.32
CA ASN A 30 -14.87 6.37 -21.69
C ASN A 30 -15.33 7.20 -20.47
N ARG A 31 -15.34 6.60 -19.27
CA ARG A 31 -15.45 7.36 -18.01
C ARG A 31 -14.08 7.93 -17.66
N SER A 32 -14.01 9.23 -17.39
CA SER A 32 -12.77 9.85 -16.91
C SER A 32 -12.53 9.47 -15.45
N VAL A 33 -11.27 9.23 -15.06
CA VAL A 33 -10.84 9.00 -13.66
C VAL A 33 -11.27 10.15 -12.72
N TYR A 34 -11.63 11.31 -13.28
CA TYR A 34 -12.13 12.47 -12.54
C TYR A 34 -13.64 12.42 -12.28
N SER A 35 -14.41 11.73 -13.12
CA SER A 35 -15.88 11.71 -13.06
C SER A 35 -16.43 10.79 -11.97
N ASP A 36 -15.66 9.79 -11.55
CA ASP A 36 -16.11 8.71 -10.64
C ASP A 36 -15.46 8.80 -9.25
N ARG A 37 -15.04 10.01 -8.85
CA ARG A 37 -14.44 10.23 -7.55
C ARG A 37 -15.50 10.23 -6.46
N VAL A 38 -15.27 9.45 -5.43
CA VAL A 38 -16.08 9.45 -4.21
C VAL A 38 -15.24 9.93 -3.03
N THR A 39 -15.90 10.42 -2.00
CA THR A 39 -15.25 10.79 -0.74
C THR A 39 -15.03 9.57 0.14
N LEU A 40 -14.12 9.65 1.09
CA LEU A 40 -13.88 8.55 2.05
C LEU A 40 -15.13 8.22 2.86
N SER A 41 -15.87 9.24 3.29
CA SER A 41 -17.13 9.03 4.03
C SER A 41 -18.15 8.22 3.23
N HIS A 42 -18.20 8.36 1.89
CA HIS A 42 -19.08 7.55 1.06
C HIS A 42 -18.74 6.06 1.14
N ILE A 43 -17.44 5.74 1.23
CA ILE A 43 -16.95 4.36 1.33
C ILE A 43 -17.17 3.81 2.74
N THR A 44 -16.87 4.59 3.78
CA THR A 44 -16.90 4.11 5.17
C THR A 44 -18.30 4.08 5.79
N SER A 45 -19.20 4.95 5.35
CA SER A 45 -20.53 5.11 5.97
C SER A 45 -21.64 4.36 5.25
N ASN A 46 -21.37 3.74 4.10
CA ASN A 46 -22.38 3.08 3.30
C ASN A 46 -22.36 1.55 3.53
N PRO A 47 -23.28 1.00 4.34
CA PRO A 47 -23.26 -0.41 4.73
C PRO A 47 -23.60 -1.37 3.58
N SER A 48 -24.13 -0.87 2.45
CA SER A 48 -24.38 -1.69 1.27
C SER A 48 -23.11 -1.96 0.46
N LEU A 49 -22.04 -1.17 0.65
CA LEU A 49 -20.77 -1.40 -0.01
C LEU A 49 -20.11 -2.67 0.53
N GLY A 50 -19.97 -3.68 -0.33
CA GLY A 50 -19.48 -5.00 0.03
C GLY A 50 -20.57 -6.02 0.41
N ALA A 51 -21.85 -5.62 0.43
CA ALA A 51 -22.97 -6.57 0.55
C ALA A 51 -23.20 -7.37 -0.75
N GLU A 52 -22.72 -6.85 -1.88
CA GLU A 52 -22.77 -7.50 -3.17
C GLU A 52 -21.64 -8.53 -3.31
N LYS A 53 -21.88 -9.63 -4.04
CA LYS A 53 -20.86 -10.68 -4.27
C LYS A 53 -19.67 -10.21 -5.11
N GLN A 54 -19.76 -9.04 -5.75
CA GLN A 54 -18.73 -8.50 -6.64
C GLN A 54 -17.97 -7.34 -5.98
N PRO A 55 -16.66 -7.24 -6.21
CA PRO A 55 -15.87 -6.13 -5.70
C PRO A 55 -16.28 -4.81 -6.37
N ALA A 56 -16.38 -3.74 -5.58
CA ALA A 56 -16.60 -2.39 -6.07
C ALA A 56 -15.26 -1.63 -6.16
N PHE A 57 -15.08 -0.85 -7.22
CA PHE A 57 -13.89 -0.04 -7.46
C PHE A 57 -14.24 1.44 -7.39
N PHE A 58 -13.41 2.20 -6.69
CA PHE A 58 -13.61 3.62 -6.45
C PHE A 58 -12.33 4.40 -6.73
N SER A 59 -12.49 5.65 -7.16
CA SER A 59 -11.40 6.62 -7.17
C SER A 59 -11.58 7.59 -6.00
N VAL A 60 -10.51 7.83 -5.25
CA VAL A 60 -10.52 8.78 -4.13
C VAL A 60 -9.38 9.77 -4.32
N ARG A 61 -9.60 11.02 -3.90
CA ARG A 61 -8.53 12.02 -3.77
C ARG A 61 -8.36 12.33 -2.29
N GLY A 62 -7.17 12.05 -1.76
CA GLY A 62 -6.85 12.28 -0.36
C GLY A 62 -5.35 12.36 -0.13
N TYR A 63 -4.97 12.52 1.13
CA TYR A 63 -3.58 12.60 1.59
C TYR A 63 -3.29 11.43 2.52
N ILE A 64 -2.08 10.88 2.43
CA ILE A 64 -1.61 9.92 3.42
C ILE A 64 -1.23 10.70 4.67
N SER A 65 -1.92 10.45 5.78
CA SER A 65 -1.65 11.12 7.05
C SER A 65 -0.76 10.30 7.98
N PHE A 66 -0.78 8.97 7.84
CA PHE A 66 -0.04 8.06 8.70
C PHE A 66 0.26 6.74 7.99
N ILE A 67 1.43 6.17 8.26
CA ILE A 67 1.82 4.83 7.80
C ILE A 67 1.96 3.94 9.04
N LYS A 68 1.25 2.81 9.05
CA LYS A 68 1.24 1.88 10.18
C LYS A 68 2.49 0.99 10.18
N ALA A 69 3.58 1.51 10.74
CA ALA A 69 4.91 0.87 10.76
C ALA A 69 5.17 -0.03 11.98
N ASP A 70 4.25 -0.09 12.94
CA ASP A 70 4.27 -0.96 14.13
C ASP A 70 3.95 -2.44 13.83
N GLN A 71 3.49 -2.73 12.61
CA GLN A 71 3.20 -4.08 12.13
C GLN A 71 4.13 -4.46 10.97
N ALA A 72 4.09 -5.73 10.56
CA ALA A 72 4.87 -6.21 9.40
C ALA A 72 4.48 -5.42 8.13
N MET A 73 5.41 -4.64 7.61
CA MET A 73 5.21 -3.81 6.41
C MET A 73 5.46 -4.57 5.11
N TRP A 74 6.08 -5.74 5.17
CA TRP A 74 6.39 -6.58 4.02
C TRP A 74 6.36 -8.06 4.39
N TYR A 75 6.31 -8.92 3.37
CA TYR A 75 6.38 -10.37 3.49
C TYR A 75 7.42 -10.94 2.52
N ARG A 76 7.93 -12.13 2.82
CA ARG A 76 8.85 -12.86 1.95
C ARG A 76 8.08 -13.50 0.79
N ALA A 77 8.55 -13.28 -0.42
CA ALA A 77 7.91 -13.72 -1.65
C ALA A 77 8.87 -14.48 -2.57
N CYS A 78 8.32 -15.43 -3.31
CA CYS A 78 9.04 -16.18 -4.33
C CYS A 78 9.45 -15.26 -5.48
N LYS A 79 10.73 -15.30 -5.88
CA LYS A 79 11.27 -14.48 -6.97
C LYS A 79 10.59 -14.74 -8.32
N THR A 80 10.04 -15.94 -8.51
CA THR A 80 9.44 -16.35 -9.78
C THR A 80 7.94 -16.00 -9.87
N CYS A 81 7.18 -16.19 -8.80
CA CYS A 81 5.71 -16.06 -8.85
C CYS A 81 5.12 -15.01 -7.90
N ASN A 82 5.94 -14.29 -7.14
CA ASN A 82 5.55 -13.25 -6.17
C ASN A 82 4.62 -13.68 -5.03
N LYS A 83 4.27 -14.97 -4.95
CA LYS A 83 3.49 -15.51 -3.84
C LYS A 83 4.33 -15.65 -2.59
N LYS A 84 3.66 -15.57 -1.44
CA LYS A 84 4.28 -15.72 -0.13
C LYS A 84 4.97 -17.07 -0.02
N VAL A 85 6.19 -17.06 0.51
CA VAL A 85 6.98 -18.26 0.83
C VAL A 85 7.03 -18.48 2.32
N THR A 86 7.34 -19.72 2.71
CA THR A 86 7.61 -20.10 4.10
C THR A 86 9.07 -20.47 4.26
N GLU A 87 9.59 -20.37 5.47
CA GLU A 87 10.92 -20.93 5.78
C GLU A 87 10.86 -22.45 5.62
N SER A 88 11.86 -23.01 4.94
CA SER A 88 11.99 -24.46 4.77
C SER A 88 12.50 -25.09 6.07
N THR A 89 12.28 -26.40 6.26
CA THR A 89 12.81 -27.15 7.42
C THR A 89 14.36 -27.18 7.44
N GLY A 90 15.01 -26.85 6.32
CA GLY A 90 16.45 -26.64 6.21
C GLY A 90 16.82 -25.17 5.96
N ALA A 91 17.75 -24.94 5.03
CA ALA A 91 18.06 -23.59 4.54
C ALA A 91 17.13 -23.20 3.36
N GLY A 92 16.83 -21.90 3.26
CA GLY A 92 16.06 -21.33 2.15
C GLY A 92 14.55 -21.19 2.40
N TYR A 93 13.83 -20.93 1.32
CA TYR A 93 12.43 -20.55 1.29
C TYR A 93 11.62 -21.46 0.38
N TRP A 94 10.60 -22.11 0.94
CA TRP A 94 9.69 -22.99 0.23
C TRP A 94 8.52 -22.21 -0.39
N CYS A 95 8.32 -22.40 -1.69
CA CYS A 95 7.22 -21.81 -2.44
C CYS A 95 6.18 -22.87 -2.82
N GLU A 96 5.06 -22.89 -2.09
CA GLU A 96 3.98 -23.87 -2.29
C GLU A 96 3.38 -23.85 -3.71
N SER A 97 3.33 -22.67 -4.35
CA SER A 97 2.77 -22.57 -5.70
C SER A 97 3.72 -22.99 -6.81
N CYS A 98 5.03 -22.99 -6.57
CA CYS A 98 6.02 -23.44 -7.54
C CYS A 98 6.58 -24.82 -7.18
N GLN A 99 6.24 -25.35 -6.00
CA GLN A 99 6.73 -26.62 -5.46
C GLN A 99 8.27 -26.70 -5.51
N LYS A 100 8.93 -25.61 -5.07
CA LYS A 100 10.40 -25.51 -5.06
C LYS A 100 10.91 -24.80 -3.81
N ASN A 101 12.14 -25.13 -3.45
CA ASN A 101 12.91 -24.43 -2.42
C ASN A 101 13.96 -23.55 -3.11
N ASP A 102 13.95 -22.25 -2.82
CA ASP A 102 14.96 -21.30 -3.30
C ASP A 102 15.78 -20.80 -2.10
N GLU A 103 17.09 -20.57 -2.27
CA GLU A 103 17.95 -20.05 -1.18
C GLU A 103 17.59 -18.60 -0.81
N GLU A 104 17.13 -17.83 -1.78
CA GLU A 104 16.81 -16.42 -1.63
C GLU A 104 15.34 -16.14 -1.94
N CYS A 105 14.79 -15.12 -1.29
CA CYS A 105 13.47 -14.57 -1.58
C CYS A 105 13.56 -13.05 -1.77
N ASN A 106 12.49 -12.43 -2.25
CA ASN A 106 12.37 -10.98 -2.26
C ASN A 106 11.40 -10.53 -1.17
N LEU A 107 11.60 -9.34 -0.62
CA LEU A 107 10.61 -8.71 0.23
C LEU A 107 9.58 -7.97 -0.64
N ARG A 108 8.30 -8.11 -0.30
CA ARG A 108 7.20 -7.40 -0.96
C ARG A 108 6.35 -6.67 0.05
N TYR A 109 6.05 -5.39 -0.21
CA TYR A 109 5.24 -4.59 0.70
C TYR A 109 3.80 -5.11 0.82
N ILE A 110 3.30 -5.03 2.04
CA ILE A 110 1.90 -5.12 2.43
C ILE A 110 1.66 -4.09 3.54
N MET A 111 1.58 -2.83 3.14
CA MET A 111 1.49 -1.72 4.09
C MET A 111 0.04 -1.36 4.38
N VAL A 112 -0.23 -0.89 5.59
CA VAL A 112 -1.51 -0.21 5.88
C VAL A 112 -1.21 1.25 6.10
N VAL A 113 -1.90 2.10 5.34
CA VAL A 113 -1.76 3.55 5.41
C VAL A 113 -3.10 4.17 5.77
N LYS A 114 -3.07 5.25 6.55
CA LYS A 114 -4.24 6.08 6.81
C LYS A 114 -4.31 7.16 5.74
N VAL A 115 -5.40 7.18 5.00
CA VAL A 115 -5.72 8.23 4.04
C VAL A 115 -6.81 9.12 4.62
N ILE A 116 -6.68 10.42 4.41
CA ILE A 116 -7.65 11.43 4.83
C ILE A 116 -8.08 12.27 3.64
N ASP A 117 -9.33 12.72 3.66
CA ASP A 117 -9.85 13.73 2.75
C ASP A 117 -10.71 14.74 3.54
N ALA A 118 -11.40 15.63 2.84
CA ALA A 118 -12.23 16.65 3.49
C ALA A 118 -13.45 16.06 4.24
N SER A 119 -13.81 14.79 4.00
CA SER A 119 -15.00 14.17 4.58
C SER A 119 -14.69 13.13 5.66
N GLY A 120 -13.46 12.62 5.74
CA GLY A 120 -13.07 11.72 6.82
C GLY A 120 -11.69 11.09 6.66
N GLU A 121 -11.51 9.96 7.34
CA GLU A 121 -10.28 9.17 7.31
C GLU A 121 -10.59 7.67 7.20
N ALA A 122 -9.70 6.91 6.55
CA ALA A 122 -9.81 5.47 6.43
C ALA A 122 -8.42 4.82 6.40
N PHE A 123 -8.32 3.59 6.92
CA PHE A 123 -7.14 2.76 6.73
C PHE A 123 -7.30 1.92 5.46
N ILE A 124 -6.30 1.95 4.59
CA ILE A 124 -6.26 1.18 3.35
C ILE A 124 -4.99 0.33 3.29
N SER A 125 -5.12 -0.86 2.71
CA SER A 125 -3.97 -1.73 2.43
C SER A 125 -3.37 -1.34 1.07
N THR A 126 -2.05 -1.25 1.04
CA THR A 126 -1.25 -0.89 -0.13
C THR A 126 -0.30 -2.05 -0.44
N PHE A 127 -0.32 -2.51 -1.68
CA PHE A 127 0.55 -3.60 -2.16
C PHE A 127 1.84 -3.06 -2.76
N ASN A 128 2.73 -3.97 -3.18
CA ASN A 128 4.11 -3.66 -3.54
C ASN A 128 4.29 -2.44 -4.44
N GLU A 129 3.62 -2.39 -5.59
CA GLU A 129 3.85 -1.36 -6.59
C GLU A 129 3.43 0.03 -6.10
N GLU A 130 2.28 0.13 -5.44
CA GLU A 130 1.81 1.38 -4.85
C GLU A 130 2.68 1.80 -3.65
N ALA A 131 3.13 0.83 -2.85
CA ALA A 131 3.95 1.08 -1.68
C ALA A 131 5.35 1.57 -2.06
N GLU A 132 5.98 1.01 -3.09
CA GLU A 132 7.25 1.48 -3.63
C GLU A 132 7.17 2.93 -4.12
N LYS A 133 6.03 3.32 -4.74
CA LYS A 133 5.80 4.72 -5.13
C LYS A 133 5.65 5.65 -3.93
N ILE A 134 5.02 5.18 -2.84
CA ILE A 134 4.80 5.98 -1.62
C ILE A 134 6.11 6.13 -0.83
N ILE A 135 6.87 5.06 -0.68
CA ILE A 135 8.11 5.03 0.11
C ILE A 135 9.30 5.58 -0.70
N GLY A 136 9.34 5.32 -2.00
CA GLY A 136 10.42 5.73 -2.91
C GLY A 136 11.55 4.71 -3.06
N CYS A 137 11.44 3.52 -2.46
CA CYS A 137 12.40 2.43 -2.60
C CYS A 137 11.70 1.07 -2.49
N SER A 138 12.42 0.00 -2.81
CA SER A 138 11.97 -1.38 -2.63
C SER A 138 11.94 -1.80 -1.14
N ALA A 139 11.17 -2.85 -0.83
CA ALA A 139 11.12 -3.40 0.52
C ALA A 139 12.47 -3.98 0.97
N ASP A 140 13.24 -4.57 0.05
CA ASP A 140 14.59 -5.07 0.32
C ASP A 140 15.57 -3.93 0.69
N GLU A 141 15.49 -2.78 0.00
CA GLU A 141 16.27 -1.60 0.32
C GLU A 141 15.88 -1.02 1.68
N LEU A 142 14.58 -0.93 1.98
CA LEU A 142 14.11 -0.39 3.26
C LEU A 142 14.50 -1.29 4.45
N ASP A 143 14.45 -2.62 4.30
CA ASP A 143 14.92 -3.56 5.32
C ASP A 143 16.43 -3.44 5.57
N SER A 144 17.20 -3.27 4.49
CA SER A 144 18.65 -3.02 4.55
C SER A 144 18.98 -1.72 5.30
N LEU A 145 18.24 -0.64 5.03
CA LEU A 145 18.39 0.66 5.71
C LEU A 145 18.02 0.56 7.20
N ARG A 146 16.91 -0.12 7.52
CA ARG A 146 16.47 -0.34 8.91
C ARG A 146 17.51 -1.10 9.73
N SER A 147 18.10 -2.13 9.11
CA SER A 147 19.16 -2.92 9.73
C SER A 147 20.37 -2.06 10.05
N GLN A 148 20.85 -1.24 9.10
CA GLN A 148 22.00 -0.35 9.30
C GLN A 148 21.81 0.67 10.43
N VAL A 149 20.63 1.30 10.52
CA VAL A 149 20.33 2.24 11.61
C VAL A 149 20.34 1.54 12.98
N THR A 150 19.87 0.29 13.04
CA THR A 150 19.90 -0.50 14.28
C THR A 150 21.34 -0.79 14.73
N TYR A 151 22.27 -1.03 13.79
CA TYR A 151 23.69 -1.23 14.11
C TYR A 151 24.45 0.05 14.48
N CYS A 152 23.90 1.23 14.16
CA CYS A 152 24.53 2.53 14.44
C CYS A 152 24.14 3.13 15.80
N ILE A 153 23.18 2.54 16.53
CA ILE A 153 22.84 2.94 17.90
C ILE A 153 23.58 1.97 18.83
N PRO A 154 24.76 2.33 19.38
CA PRO A 154 25.34 1.53 20.45
C PRO A 154 24.34 1.55 21.60
N VAL A 155 23.86 0.36 21.97
CA VAL A 155 23.22 0.14 23.28
C VAL A 155 24.24 0.52 24.35
N SER A 156 24.12 1.75 24.84
CA SER A 156 24.83 2.27 26.01
C SER A 156 24.13 1.83 27.29
#